data_AF-A0A9C9TIP0-F1
#
_entry.id   AF-A0A9C9TIP0-F1
#
_cell.length_a   1.000
_cell.length_b   1.000
_cell.length_c   1.000
_cell.angle_alpha   90.00
_cell.angle_beta   90.00
_cell.angle_gamma   90.00
#
_symmetry.space_group_name_H-M   'P 1'
#
loop_
_entity.id
_entity.type
_entity.pdbx_description
1 polymer ?
#
loop_
_entity_poly.entity_id
_entity_poly.type
_entity_poly.pdbx_seq_one_letter_code
_entity_poly.pdbx_strand_id
1 'polypeptide(L)'
;MAKMNPFQKAKRGKKWVKLLISGGSGGGKTLTALQIACHMAVALGRPGSVAVIDTEDGSADLYSYDTVVGEPFYCSCEQCMKGPPSERLALEFDVIDLRDHSPQEFQGKMRASLDFGYCILVMDSASHEWCGRNGCLEQVDALKGDGKGRKTDNAWNAVT
;
A
#
# COMPACT_ATOMS: atom_id res chain seq x y z
N MET A 1 -49.61 18.77 -5.86
CA MET A 1 -48.24 19.10 -5.38
C MET A 1 -47.24 18.47 -6.33
N ALA A 2 -46.31 19.24 -6.90
CA ALA A 2 -45.29 18.71 -7.80
C ALA A 2 -44.30 17.84 -7.00
N LYS A 3 -44.03 16.61 -7.48
CA LYS A 3 -43.00 15.74 -6.88
C LYS A 3 -41.64 16.39 -7.09
N MET A 4 -40.97 16.73 -5.99
CA MET A 4 -39.60 17.25 -6.04
C MET A 4 -38.63 16.09 -6.28
N ASN A 5 -37.68 16.29 -7.20
CA ASN A 5 -36.68 15.28 -7.52
C ASN A 5 -35.68 15.15 -6.35
N PRO A 6 -35.58 13.98 -5.69
CA PRO A 6 -34.70 13.80 -4.53
C PRO A 6 -33.22 13.62 -4.92
N PHE A 7 -32.90 13.52 -6.22
CA PHE A 7 -31.55 13.24 -6.69
C PHE A 7 -30.79 14.52 -7.03
N GLN A 8 -29.56 14.64 -6.52
CA GLN A 8 -28.61 15.70 -6.84
C GLN A 8 -27.40 15.14 -7.61
N LYS A 9 -26.79 15.95 -8.48
CA LYS A 9 -25.52 15.56 -9.14
C LYS A 9 -24.43 15.34 -8.08
N ALA A 10 -23.82 14.16 -8.11
CA ALA A 10 -22.72 13.84 -7.22
C ALA A 10 -21.52 14.76 -7.50
N LYS A 11 -21.00 15.42 -6.47
CA LYS A 11 -19.74 16.15 -6.51
C LYS A 11 -18.64 15.23 -5.96
N ARG A 12 -17.66 14.86 -6.79
CA ARG A 12 -16.50 14.08 -6.35
C ARG A 12 -15.50 15.05 -5.72
N GLY A 13 -15.28 14.95 -4.41
CA GLY A 13 -14.27 15.73 -3.68
C GLY A 13 -13.20 14.82 -3.11
N LYS A 14 -11.92 15.20 -3.29
CA LYS A 14 -10.66 14.69 -2.68
C LYS A 14 -10.74 13.38 -1.88
N LYS A 15 -11.12 12.27 -2.53
CA LYS A 15 -11.02 10.93 -1.93
C LYS A 15 -9.83 10.20 -2.53
N TRP A 16 -8.99 9.64 -1.67
CA TRP A 16 -7.92 8.73 -2.06
C TRP A 16 -8.50 7.48 -2.71
N VAL A 17 -7.86 7.00 -3.78
CA VAL A 17 -8.17 5.70 -4.36
C VAL A 17 -7.54 4.64 -3.45
N LYS A 18 -8.33 3.63 -3.09
CA LYS A 18 -7.84 2.44 -2.37
C LYS A 18 -7.93 1.26 -3.34
N LEU A 19 -6.81 0.62 -3.60
CA LEU A 19 -6.71 -0.52 -4.50
C LEU A 19 -6.12 -1.70 -3.74
N LEU A 20 -6.78 -2.85 -3.82
CA LEU A 20 -6.27 -4.12 -3.28
C LEU A 20 -5.83 -5.01 -4.45
N ILE A 21 -4.59 -5.49 -4.40
CA ILE A 21 -4.06 -6.51 -5.31
C ILE A 21 -3.93 -7.80 -4.50
N SER A 22 -4.65 -8.84 -4.90
CA SER A 22 -4.70 -10.12 -4.20
C SER A 22 -4.31 -11.26 -5.14
N GLY A 23 -3.70 -12.31 -4.58
CA GLY A 23 -3.19 -13.48 -5.30
C GLY A 23 -2.19 -14.26 -4.47
N GLY A 24 -1.83 -15.47 -4.94
CA GLY A 24 -0.81 -16.30 -4.29
C GLY A 24 0.57 -15.62 -4.22
N SER A 25 1.47 -16.14 -3.38
CA SER A 25 2.88 -15.72 -3.39
C SER A 25 3.51 -15.98 -4.77
N GLY A 26 4.42 -15.13 -5.20
CA GLY A 26 5.05 -15.20 -6.53
C GLY A 26 4.16 -14.78 -7.71
N GLY A 27 2.88 -14.43 -7.48
CA GLY A 27 1.96 -14.00 -8.54
C GLY A 27 2.19 -12.59 -9.12
N GLY A 28 3.31 -11.94 -8.80
CA GLY A 28 3.66 -10.61 -9.33
C GLY A 28 2.90 -9.43 -8.69
N LYS A 29 2.36 -9.60 -7.47
CA LYS A 29 1.56 -8.57 -6.78
C LYS A 29 2.35 -7.29 -6.54
N THR A 30 3.51 -7.40 -5.91
CA THR A 30 4.43 -6.30 -5.59
C THR A 30 4.83 -5.55 -6.85
N LEU A 31 5.34 -6.27 -7.86
CA LEU A 31 5.72 -5.68 -9.14
C LEU A 31 4.55 -4.94 -9.81
N THR A 32 3.38 -5.56 -9.84
CA THR A 32 2.17 -4.93 -10.43
C THR A 32 1.77 -3.68 -9.65
N ALA A 33 1.84 -3.71 -8.31
CA ALA A 33 1.54 -2.57 -7.46
C ALA A 33 2.51 -1.41 -7.72
N LEU A 34 3.81 -1.68 -7.79
CA LEU A 34 4.86 -0.69 -8.05
C LEU A 34 4.73 -0.09 -9.44
N GLN A 35 4.46 -0.91 -10.47
CA GLN A 35 4.23 -0.43 -11.83
C GLN A 35 3.03 0.51 -11.90
N ILE A 36 1.90 0.12 -11.31
CA ILE A 36 0.70 0.96 -11.26
C ILE A 36 1.00 2.27 -10.51
N ALA A 37 1.67 2.18 -9.35
CA ALA A 37 2.01 3.34 -8.53
C ALA A 37 2.92 4.33 -9.29
N CYS A 38 4.00 3.86 -9.88
CA CYS A 38 4.94 4.72 -10.62
C CYS A 38 4.28 5.36 -11.84
N HIS A 39 3.51 4.59 -12.62
CA HIS A 39 2.77 5.14 -13.76
C HIS A 39 1.73 6.19 -13.33
N MET A 40 1.04 5.95 -12.21
CA MET A 40 0.11 6.93 -11.66
C MET A 40 0.82 8.19 -11.17
N ALA A 41 1.98 8.06 -10.51
CA ALA A 41 2.78 9.20 -10.05
C ALA A 41 3.20 10.10 -11.23
N VAL A 42 3.66 9.49 -12.33
CA VAL A 42 3.96 10.19 -13.59
C VAL A 42 2.71 10.87 -14.17
N ALA A 43 1.58 10.16 -14.24
CA ALA A 43 0.33 10.72 -14.76
C ALA A 43 -0.21 11.90 -13.93
N LEU A 44 0.12 11.95 -12.64
CA LEU A 44 -0.18 13.06 -11.73
C LEU A 44 0.83 14.22 -11.84
N GLY A 45 1.87 14.10 -12.67
CA GLY A 45 2.95 15.08 -12.79
C GLY A 45 3.89 15.09 -11.59
N ARG A 46 3.97 13.98 -10.83
CA ARG A 46 4.75 13.82 -9.60
C ARG A 46 5.61 12.54 -9.63
N PRO A 47 6.48 12.36 -10.64
CA PRO A 47 7.36 11.19 -10.70
C PRO A 47 8.18 11.03 -9.42
N GLY A 48 8.48 9.79 -9.03
CA GLY A 48 9.21 9.45 -7.79
C GLY A 48 8.43 9.66 -6.49
N SER A 49 7.21 10.23 -6.52
CA SER A 49 6.41 10.49 -5.32
C SER A 49 5.62 9.26 -4.85
N VAL A 50 6.30 8.11 -4.79
CA VAL A 50 5.79 6.80 -4.36
C VAL A 50 6.55 6.36 -3.11
N ALA A 51 5.80 6.03 -2.05
CA ALA A 51 6.36 5.39 -0.86
C ALA A 51 5.86 3.95 -0.75
N VAL A 52 6.69 3.07 -0.21
CA VAL A 52 6.40 1.66 0.04
C VAL A 52 6.61 1.35 1.51
N ILE A 53 5.60 0.77 2.15
CA ILE A 53 5.74 0.11 3.44
C ILE A 53 5.94 -1.37 3.13
N ASP A 54 7.16 -1.87 3.33
CA ASP A 54 7.50 -3.27 3.15
C ASP A 54 7.42 -4.01 4.50
N THR A 55 6.73 -5.13 4.51
CA THR A 55 6.59 -6.05 5.65
C THR A 55 7.21 -7.41 5.38
N GLU A 56 7.74 -7.62 4.17
CA GLU A 56 8.27 -8.88 3.65
C GLU A 56 9.83 -8.86 3.60
N ASP A 57 10.46 -8.17 4.55
CA ASP A 57 11.92 -8.15 4.81
C ASP A 57 12.78 -7.75 3.59
N GLY A 58 12.48 -6.59 3.00
CA GLY A 58 13.24 -6.03 1.88
C GLY A 58 12.90 -6.64 0.51
N SER A 59 11.76 -7.33 0.38
CA SER A 59 11.31 -7.88 -0.91
C SER A 59 11.06 -6.81 -1.97
N ALA A 60 10.65 -5.60 -1.55
CA ALA A 60 10.42 -4.48 -2.44
C ALA A 60 11.72 -3.96 -3.07
N ASP A 61 12.85 -4.06 -2.35
CA ASP A 61 14.15 -3.55 -2.79
C ASP A 61 14.64 -4.22 -4.08
N LEU A 62 14.19 -5.45 -4.35
CA LEU A 62 14.48 -6.20 -5.58
C LEU A 62 13.99 -5.48 -6.84
N TYR A 63 13.06 -4.53 -6.70
CA TYR A 63 12.50 -3.73 -7.79
C TYR A 63 12.99 -2.29 -7.78
N SER A 64 14.04 -1.98 -7.03
CA SER A 64 14.62 -0.65 -6.91
C SER A 64 15.84 -0.46 -7.84
N TYR A 65 16.65 0.56 -7.57
CA TYR A 65 17.87 0.83 -8.30
C TYR A 65 18.99 -0.15 -7.94
N ASP A 66 19.56 -0.81 -8.94
CA ASP A 66 20.69 -1.72 -8.75
C ASP A 66 21.99 -0.91 -8.69
N THR A 67 22.56 -0.79 -7.49
CA THR A 67 23.83 -0.07 -7.27
C THR A 67 25.05 -0.74 -7.87
N VAL A 68 24.99 -2.05 -8.17
CA VAL A 68 26.10 -2.82 -8.76
C VAL A 68 26.12 -2.60 -10.27
N VAL A 69 24.96 -2.67 -10.91
CA VAL A 69 24.83 -2.46 -12.36
C VAL A 69 24.75 -0.97 -12.73
N GLY A 70 24.30 -0.13 -11.79
CA GLY A 70 24.15 1.31 -12.00
C GLY A 70 22.90 1.68 -12.81
N GLU A 71 21.84 0.89 -12.72
CA GLU A 71 20.62 1.05 -13.51
C GLU A 71 19.36 0.80 -12.66
N PRO A 72 18.26 1.53 -12.90
CA PRO A 72 17.00 1.28 -12.21
C PRO A 72 16.33 -0.01 -12.70
N PHE A 73 15.44 -0.56 -11.88
CA PHE A 73 14.48 -1.54 -12.37
C PHE A 73 13.48 -0.86 -13.31
N TYR A 74 13.41 -1.33 -14.55
CA TYR A 74 12.49 -0.79 -15.55
C TYR A 74 11.16 -1.53 -15.58
N CYS A 75 10.08 -0.78 -15.79
CA CYS A 75 8.75 -1.33 -16.02
C CYS A 75 8.77 -2.34 -17.18
N SER A 76 8.19 -3.51 -16.94
CA SER A 76 8.16 -4.64 -17.87
C SER A 76 6.81 -4.80 -18.58
N CYS A 77 5.92 -3.80 -18.51
CA CYS A 77 4.63 -3.87 -19.17
C CYS A 77 4.79 -3.88 -20.71
N GLU A 78 3.83 -4.51 -21.40
CA GLU A 78 3.86 -4.63 -22.87
C GLU A 78 4.06 -3.27 -23.56
N GLN A 79 3.48 -2.21 -23.02
CA GLN A 79 3.59 -0.87 -23.58
C GLN A 79 5.01 -0.30 -23.47
N CYS A 80 5.67 -0.43 -22.32
CA CYS A 80 7.07 -0.02 -22.15
C CYS A 80 8.02 -0.88 -23.00
N MET A 81 7.66 -2.13 -23.25
CA MET A 81 8.47 -3.06 -24.05
C MET A 81 8.39 -2.80 -25.57
N LYS A 82 7.41 -2.03 -26.05
CA LYS A 82 7.28 -1.65 -27.47
C LYS A 82 8.29 -0.58 -27.91
N GLY A 83 8.76 0.26 -26.98
CA GLY A 83 9.73 1.33 -27.24
C GLY A 83 11.18 0.92 -26.98
N PRO A 84 12.16 1.77 -27.34
CA PRO A 84 13.55 1.55 -26.98
C PRO A 84 13.73 1.56 -25.44
N PRO A 85 14.76 0.88 -24.90
CA PRO A 85 15.00 0.84 -23.45
C PRO A 85 15.06 2.21 -22.77
N SER A 86 15.54 3.24 -23.49
CA SER A 86 15.61 4.64 -23.02
C SER A 86 14.27 5.29 -22.71
N GLU A 87 13.15 4.70 -23.16
CA GLU A 87 11.80 5.21 -22.91
C GLU A 87 11.04 4.41 -21.85
N ARG A 88 11.67 3.38 -21.28
CA ARG A 88 11.04 2.58 -20.23
C ARG A 88 10.96 3.39 -18.95
N LEU A 89 9.83 3.27 -18.25
CA LEU A 89 9.64 3.91 -16.96
C LEU A 89 10.52 3.19 -15.92
N ALA A 90 11.46 3.92 -15.31
CA ALA A 90 12.14 3.48 -14.11
C ALA A 90 11.15 3.41 -12.94
N LEU A 91 11.22 2.34 -12.15
CA LEU A 91 10.46 2.24 -10.91
C LEU A 91 11.22 2.98 -9.81
N GLU A 92 10.79 4.22 -9.54
CA GLU A 92 11.37 5.08 -8.51
C GLU A 92 10.39 5.18 -7.33
N PHE A 93 10.84 4.73 -6.17
CA PHE A 93 10.09 4.77 -4.93
C PHE A 93 11.03 4.79 -3.73
N ASP A 94 10.53 5.34 -2.63
CA ASP A 94 11.16 5.25 -1.32
C ASP A 94 10.51 4.12 -0.52
N VAL A 95 11.28 3.43 0.31
CA VAL A 95 10.85 2.24 1.04
C VAL A 95 11.15 2.36 2.53
N ILE A 96 10.28 1.79 3.35
CA ILE A 96 10.52 1.58 4.78
C ILE A 96 10.13 0.16 5.18
N ASP A 97 11.05 -0.53 5.83
CA ASP A 97 10.78 -1.82 6.44
C ASP A 97 10.01 -1.66 7.75
N LEU A 98 8.90 -2.37 7.84
CA LEU A 98 8.02 -2.38 9.00
C LEU A 98 8.05 -3.74 9.69
N ARG A 99 8.77 -3.81 10.81
CA ARG A 99 8.92 -5.03 11.63
C ARG A 99 7.82 -5.21 12.69
N ASP A 100 7.15 -4.12 13.06
CA ASP A 100 5.99 -4.14 13.96
C ASP A 100 4.73 -3.95 13.11
N HIS A 101 3.88 -4.96 13.09
CA HIS A 101 2.69 -4.97 12.23
C HIS A 101 1.43 -4.47 12.95
N SER A 102 1.60 -3.70 14.03
CA SER A 102 0.47 -3.07 14.71
C SER A 102 -0.23 -2.03 13.82
N PRO A 103 -1.57 -1.92 13.86
CA PRO A 103 -2.31 -0.92 13.08
C PRO A 103 -1.83 0.52 13.32
N GLN A 104 -1.35 0.82 14.52
CA GLN A 104 -0.83 2.13 14.91
C GLN A 104 0.45 2.48 14.14
N GLU A 105 1.32 1.51 13.91
CA GLU A 105 2.53 1.72 13.10
C GLU A 105 2.16 1.96 11.64
N PHE A 106 1.24 1.18 11.05
CA PHE A 106 0.71 1.45 9.71
C PHE A 106 0.11 2.86 9.60
N GLN A 107 -0.69 3.29 10.58
CA GLN A 107 -1.23 4.65 10.65
C GLN A 107 -0.14 5.71 10.75
N GLY A 108 0.88 5.47 11.55
CA GLY A 108 2.05 6.34 11.69
C GLY A 108 2.77 6.51 10.35
N LYS A 109 3.03 5.41 9.63
CA LYS A 109 3.68 5.46 8.31
C LYS A 109 2.80 6.08 7.23
N MET A 110 1.49 5.82 7.25
CA MET A 110 0.52 6.51 6.38
C MET A 110 0.54 8.03 6.59
N ARG A 111 0.66 8.48 7.84
CA ARG A 111 0.72 9.90 8.14
C ARG A 111 2.06 10.51 7.76
N ALA A 112 3.16 9.82 8.05
CA ALA A 112 4.49 10.23 7.61
C ALA A 112 4.55 10.40 6.09
N SER A 113 3.98 9.46 5.32
CA SER A 113 4.00 9.57 3.86
C SER A 113 3.25 10.80 3.35
N LEU A 114 2.14 11.19 4.01
CA LEU A 114 1.46 12.44 3.72
C LEU A 114 2.31 13.67 4.05
N ASP A 115 2.96 13.66 5.22
CA ASP A 115 3.77 14.79 5.72
C ASP A 115 5.03 15.02 4.85
N PHE A 116 5.65 13.94 4.36
CA PHE A 116 6.74 14.00 3.38
C PHE A 116 6.25 14.25 1.94
N GLY A 117 4.94 14.34 1.74
CA GLY A 117 4.34 14.75 0.48
C GLY A 117 4.25 13.65 -0.57
N TYR A 118 4.37 12.37 -0.24
CA TYR A 118 4.13 11.30 -1.19
C TYR A 118 2.68 11.33 -1.70
N CYS A 119 2.50 11.10 -3.00
CA CYS A 119 1.17 11.10 -3.62
C CYS A 119 0.54 9.71 -3.68
N ILE A 120 1.36 8.66 -3.59
CA ILE A 120 0.94 7.26 -3.62
C ILE A 120 1.69 6.50 -2.53
N LEU A 121 0.97 5.64 -1.83
CA LEU A 121 1.49 4.72 -0.84
C LEU A 121 1.15 3.29 -1.25
N VAL A 122 2.17 2.44 -1.33
CA VAL A 122 2.05 0.99 -1.50
C VAL A 122 2.30 0.32 -0.14
N MET A 123 1.51 -0.70 0.18
CA MET A 123 1.68 -1.50 1.39
C MET A 123 1.86 -2.95 0.96
N ASP A 124 3.06 -3.49 1.13
CA ASP A 124 3.39 -4.87 0.77
C ASP A 124 3.77 -5.66 2.02
N SER A 125 2.85 -6.37 2.67
CA SER A 125 1.44 -6.56 2.37
C SER A 125 0.57 -6.32 3.61
N ALA A 126 -0.69 -5.93 3.40
CA ALA A 126 -1.66 -5.73 4.48
C ALA A 126 -2.00 -7.03 5.26
N SER A 127 -1.58 -8.20 4.76
CA SER A 127 -1.79 -9.49 5.42
C SER A 127 -1.09 -9.56 6.79
N HIS A 128 0.10 -8.94 6.90
CA HIS A 128 0.85 -8.92 8.15
C HIS A 128 0.20 -8.02 9.21
N GLU A 129 -0.51 -6.96 8.83
CA GLU A 129 -1.30 -6.16 9.78
C GLU A 129 -2.37 -7.01 10.48
N TRP A 130 -2.98 -7.95 9.75
CA TRP A 130 -4.04 -8.80 10.27
C TRP A 130 -3.51 -9.98 11.09
N CYS A 131 -2.53 -10.73 10.54
CA CYS A 131 -2.05 -12.01 11.10
C CYS A 131 -0.61 -11.99 11.64
N GLY A 132 0.13 -10.90 11.46
CA GLY A 132 1.55 -10.82 11.81
C GLY A 132 1.79 -10.63 13.31
N ARG A 133 3.07 -10.58 13.70
CA ARG A 133 3.49 -10.27 15.07
C ARG A 133 2.95 -8.90 15.49
N ASN A 134 2.33 -8.83 16.66
CA ASN A 134 1.56 -7.68 17.17
C ASN A 134 0.41 -7.23 16.24
N GLY A 135 -0.01 -8.06 15.28
CA GLY A 135 -1.12 -7.78 14.40
C GLY A 135 -2.47 -7.86 15.11
N CYS A 136 -3.56 -7.56 14.40
CA CYS A 136 -4.89 -7.48 14.96
C CYS A 136 -5.32 -8.76 15.72
N LEU A 137 -5.01 -9.94 15.18
CA LEU A 137 -5.39 -11.21 15.81
C LEU A 137 -4.68 -11.45 17.15
N GLU A 138 -3.36 -11.24 17.21
CA GLU A 138 -2.59 -11.39 18.46
C GLU A 138 -3.07 -10.39 19.53
N GLN A 139 -3.32 -9.13 19.14
CA GLN A 139 -3.81 -8.11 20.08
C GLN A 139 -5.20 -8.46 20.62
N VAL A 140 -6.12 -8.90 19.75
CA VAL A 140 -7.46 -9.31 20.16
C VAL A 140 -7.41 -10.53 21.07
N ASP A 141 -6.56 -11.51 20.78
CA ASP A 141 -6.43 -12.72 21.60
C ASP A 141 -5.77 -12.43 22.95
N ALA A 142 -4.77 -11.55 23.00
CA ALA A 142 -4.19 -11.05 24.25
C ALA A 142 -5.24 -10.33 25.13
N LEU A 143 -6.13 -9.53 24.52
CA LEU A 143 -7.20 -8.82 25.23
C LEU A 143 -8.32 -9.75 25.73
N LYS A 144 -8.55 -10.89 25.07
CA LYS A 144 -9.52 -11.90 25.50
C LYS A 144 -9.04 -12.67 26.74
N GLY A 145 -7.75 -13.00 26.82
CA GLY A 145 -7.16 -13.84 27.87
C GLY A 145 -7.75 -15.28 27.93
N ASP A 146 -7.29 -16.12 28.86
CA ASP A 146 -7.79 -17.51 29.05
C ASP A 146 -9.24 -17.62 29.56
N GLY A 147 -9.90 -16.47 29.78
CA GLY A 147 -11.21 -16.37 30.38
C GLY A 147 -12.33 -16.54 29.36
N LYS A 148 -12.96 -17.73 29.35
CA LYS A 148 -14.28 -17.97 28.74
C LYS A 148 -15.27 -16.87 29.19
N GLY A 149 -15.52 -15.86 28.36
CA GLY A 149 -16.70 -14.99 28.50
C GLY A 149 -16.53 -13.47 28.44
N ARG A 150 -15.35 -12.88 28.17
CA ARG A 150 -15.30 -11.43 27.86
C ARG A 150 -15.73 -11.18 26.40
N LYS A 151 -16.78 -10.37 26.24
CA LYS A 151 -17.45 -10.11 24.95
C LYS A 151 -16.45 -9.75 23.85
N THR A 152 -16.41 -10.59 22.82
CA THR A 152 -15.58 -10.48 21.61
C THR A 152 -15.59 -9.07 21.00
N ASP A 153 -16.74 -8.40 21.04
CA ASP A 153 -16.98 -7.13 20.34
C ASP A 153 -16.18 -5.97 20.96
N ASN A 154 -15.93 -6.01 22.27
CA ASN A 154 -15.17 -4.95 22.96
C ASN A 154 -13.66 -5.04 22.67
N ALA A 155 -13.14 -6.24 22.40
CA ALA A 155 -11.73 -6.43 22.05
C ALA A 155 -11.45 -5.89 20.64
N TRP A 156 -12.36 -6.13 19.68
CA TRP A 156 -12.25 -5.57 18.34
C TRP A 156 -12.30 -4.04 18.33
N ASN A 157 -13.23 -3.43 19.08
CA ASN A 157 -13.31 -1.97 19.21
C ASN A 157 -12.05 -1.31 19.80
N ALA A 158 -11.20 -2.08 20.50
CA ALA A 158 -9.96 -1.57 21.07
C ALA A 158 -8.77 -1.64 20.08
N VAL A 159 -8.86 -2.49 19.06
CA VAL A 159 -7.76 -2.77 18.10
C VAL A 159 -7.97 -2.06 16.76
N THR A 160 -9.23 -1.95 16.29
CA THR A 160 -9.62 -1.34 15.00
C THR A 160 -10.46 -0.10 15.18
#